data_AF-A0A6B0XQP4-F1
#
_entry.id   AF-A0A6B0XQP4-F1
#
_cell.length_a   1.000
_cell.length_b   1.000
_cell.length_c   1.000
_cell.angle_alpha   90.00
_cell.angle_beta   90.00
_cell.angle_gamma   90.00
#
_symmetry.space_group_name_H-M   'P 1'
#
loop_
_entity.id
_entity.type
_entity.pdbx_description
1 polymer ?
#
loop_
_entity_poly.entity_id
_entity_poly.type
_entity_poly.pdbx_seq_one_letter_code
_entity_poly.pdbx_strand_id
1 'polypeptide(L)' 'MAKKPTIRELEALLESEEDEPIEILPNGEIRPRGGSDAAERRYKKPLTMRENLGGEYAQVSRPT' A
#
# COMPACT_ATOMS: atom_id res chain seq x y z
N MET A 1 -13.61 32.11 16.61
CA MET A 1 -12.74 30.91 16.51
C MET A 1 -13.51 29.74 17.10
N ALA A 2 -13.58 28.59 16.41
CA ALA A 2 -14.26 27.42 16.95
C ALA A 2 -13.53 26.93 18.21
N LYS A 3 -14.30 26.62 19.27
CA LYS A 3 -13.75 26.07 20.51
C LYS A 3 -13.12 24.72 20.17
N LYS A 4 -11.84 24.52 20.53
CA LYS A 4 -11.18 23.24 20.35
C LYS A 4 -11.85 22.20 21.25
N PRO A 5 -12.12 20.99 20.75
CA PRO A 5 -12.64 19.92 21.59
C PRO A 5 -11.65 19.58 22.70
N THR A 6 -12.20 19.20 23.84
CA THR A 6 -11.46 18.72 25.01
C THR A 6 -10.99 17.28 24.79
N ILE A 7 -9.98 16.85 25.54
CA ILE A 7 -9.45 15.47 25.48
C ILE A 7 -10.58 14.45 25.72
N ARG A 8 -11.45 14.71 26.70
CA ARG A 8 -12.58 13.84 27.02
C ARG A 8 -13.60 13.71 25.88
N GLU A 9 -13.82 14.79 25.12
CA GLU A 9 -14.70 14.75 23.94
C GLU A 9 -14.09 13.94 22.80
N LEU A 10 -12.75 13.95 22.67
CA LEU A 10 -12.03 13.14 21.69
C LEU A 10 -12.01 11.65 22.06
N GLU A 11 -11.84 11.33 23.34
CA GLU A 11 -11.89 9.94 23.85
C GLU A 11 -13.28 9.32 23.62
N ALA A 12 -14.34 10.05 23.94
CA ALA A 12 -15.71 9.60 23.70
C ALA A 12 -16.04 9.42 22.22
N LEU A 13 -15.44 10.23 21.33
CA LEU A 13 -15.56 10.06 19.90
C LEU A 13 -14.86 8.77 19.45
N LEU A 14 -13.64 8.53 19.90
CA LEU A 14 -12.85 7.35 19.54
C LEU A 14 -13.52 6.06 20.02
N GLU A 15 -14.10 6.06 21.23
CA GLU A 15 -14.87 4.93 21.77
C GLU A 15 -16.18 4.68 21.01
N SER A 16 -16.67 5.65 20.24
CA SER A 16 -17.89 5.51 19.44
C SER A 16 -17.64 4.96 18.03
N GLU A 17 -16.38 4.89 17.59
CA GLU A 17 -16.02 4.34 16.28
C GLU A 17 -16.00 2.80 16.35
N GLU A 18 -16.48 2.14 15.29
CA GLU A 18 -16.45 0.68 15.19
C GLU A 18 -15.02 0.19 14.90
N ASP A 19 -14.58 -0.84 15.63
CA ASP A 19 -13.30 -1.51 15.36
C ASP A 19 -13.34 -2.22 14.00
N GLU A 20 -12.62 -1.71 13.02
CA GLU A 20 -12.46 -2.38 11.73
C GLU A 20 -11.32 -3.42 11.80
N PRO A 21 -11.60 -4.72 11.63
CA PRO A 21 -10.56 -5.73 11.71
C PRO A 21 -9.60 -5.60 10.51
N ILE A 22 -8.29 -5.62 10.77
CA ILE A 22 -7.25 -5.57 9.74
C ILE A 22 -6.51 -6.90 9.59
N GLU A 23 -5.89 -7.12 8.43
CA GLU A 23 -4.95 -8.19 8.17
C GLU A 23 -3.61 -7.64 7.67
N ILE A 24 -2.52 -8.26 8.14
CA ILE A 24 -1.15 -7.94 7.72
C ILE A 24 -0.67 -9.10 6.85
N LEU A 25 -0.33 -8.80 5.61
CA LEU A 25 0.16 -9.79 4.67
C LEU A 25 1.65 -10.11 4.86
N PRO A 26 2.14 -11.25 4.35
CA PRO A 26 3.57 -11.60 4.40
C PRO A 26 4.50 -10.59 3.71
N ASN A 27 3.99 -9.80 2.76
CA ASN A 27 4.74 -8.73 2.10
C ASN A 27 4.75 -7.40 2.89
N GLY A 28 4.13 -7.36 4.07
CA GLY A 28 4.02 -6.17 4.92
C GLY A 28 2.86 -5.23 4.57
N GLU A 29 2.02 -5.59 3.60
CA GLU A 29 0.84 -4.80 3.24
C GLU A 29 -0.26 -4.94 4.31
N ILE A 30 -0.89 -3.82 4.67
CA ILE A 30 -1.98 -3.75 5.65
C ILE A 30 -3.28 -3.47 4.90
N ARG A 31 -4.33 -4.25 5.18
CA ARG A 31 -5.65 -4.08 4.55
C ARG A 31 -6.79 -4.48 5.49
N PRO A 32 -8.04 -4.06 5.23
CA PRO A 32 -9.19 -4.53 5.97
C PRO A 32 -9.39 -6.04 5.81
N ARG A 33 -9.59 -6.74 6.92
CA ARG A 33 -9.79 -8.19 6.97
C ARG A 33 -11.12 -8.54 6.32
N GLY A 34 -11.07 -9.33 5.25
CA GLY A 34 -12.26 -9.70 4.46
C GLY A 34 -12.66 -8.68 3.38
N GLY A 35 -12.00 -7.53 3.32
CA GLY A 35 -12.20 -6.49 2.31
C GLY A 35 -11.45 -6.78 1.00
N SER A 36 -11.60 -7.98 0.45
CA SER A 36 -11.09 -8.28 -0.90
C SER A 36 -12.19 -8.02 -1.93
N ASP A 37 -12.62 -6.77 -2.06
CA ASP A 37 -13.68 -6.43 -2.99
C ASP A 37 -13.26 -6.83 -4.41
N ALA A 38 -14.10 -7.61 -5.08
CA ALA A 38 -13.79 -8.15 -6.41
C ALA A 38 -13.58 -7.02 -7.45
N ALA A 39 -13.95 -5.80 -7.10
CA ALA A 39 -13.64 -4.58 -7.85
C ALA A 39 -12.13 -4.26 -7.84
N GLU A 40 -11.43 -4.38 -6.71
CA GLU A 40 -10.01 -4.00 -6.60
C GLU A 40 -9.10 -4.91 -7.44
N ARG A 41 -9.48 -6.20 -7.56
CA ARG A 41 -8.80 -7.18 -8.41
C ARG A 41 -9.02 -6.96 -9.92
N ARG A 42 -10.11 -6.29 -10.33
CA ARG A 42 -10.42 -6.07 -11.76
C ARG A 42 -9.58 -4.96 -12.42
N TYR A 43 -9.07 -4.01 -11.64
CA TYR A 43 -8.33 -2.86 -12.18
C TYR A 43 -6.80 -3.04 -12.17
N LYS A 44 -6.27 -4.03 -11.46
CA LYS A 44 -4.84 -4.34 -11.53
C LYS A 44 -4.57 -5.17 -12.78
N LYS A 45 -4.07 -4.52 -13.83
CA LYS A 45 -3.50 -5.22 -15.00
C LYS A 45 -2.46 -6.23 -14.49
N PRO A 46 -2.46 -7.48 -14.98
CA PRO A 46 -1.40 -8.42 -14.62
C PRO A 46 -0.05 -7.78 -14.98
N LEU A 47 0.89 -7.80 -14.03
CA LEU A 47 2.25 -7.30 -14.24
C LEU A 47 2.92 -8.20 -15.28
N THR A 48 2.81 -7.84 -16.55
CA THR A 48 3.60 -8.46 -17.61
C THR A 48 4.99 -7.89 -17.54
N MET A 49 5.95 -8.68 -17.05
CA MET A 49 7.37 -8.36 -17.08
C MET A 49 7.80 -8.27 -18.56
N ARG A 50 7.82 -7.05 -19.13
CA ARG A 50 8.49 -6.79 -20.41
C ARG A 50 9.96 -6.60 -20.13
N GLU A 51 10.70 -7.69 -20.23
CA GLU A 51 12.16 -7.68 -20.24
C GLU A 51 12.66 -7.02 -21.53
N ASN A 52 12.90 -5.70 -21.51
CA ASN A 52 13.88 -5.11 -22.42
C ASN A 52 15.25 -5.27 -21.75
N LEU A 53 15.83 -6.47 -21.88
CA LEU A 53 17.22 -6.72 -21.57
C LEU A 53 18.09 -5.96 -22.59
N GLY A 54 18.28 -4.67 -22.33
CA GLY A 54 19.19 -3.81 -23.08
C GLY A 54 20.58 -4.42 -23.07
N GLY A 55 21.04 -4.86 -24.23
CA GLY A 55 22.37 -5.39 -24.45
C GLY A 55 23.42 -4.30 -24.36
N GLU A 56 23.86 -3.97 -23.14
CA GLU A 56 25.11 -3.25 -22.92
C GLU A 56 26.12 -4.18 -22.27
N TYR A 57 26.65 -5.11 -23.09
CA TYR A 57 27.94 -5.71 -22.77
C TYR A 57 29.00 -4.61 -22.94
N ALA A 58 29.51 -4.19 -21.80
CA ALA A 58 30.68 -3.35 -21.63
C ALA A 58 31.71 -3.54 -22.75
N GLN A 59 31.85 -2.53 -23.62
CA GLN A 59 33.05 -2.34 -24.42
C GLN A 59 34.19 -1.97 -23.45
N VAL A 60 34.84 -2.99 -22.90
CA VAL A 60 36.11 -2.82 -22.19
C VAL A 60 37.17 -2.51 -23.25
N SER A 61 37.45 -1.24 -23.45
CA SER A 61 38.61 -0.78 -24.22
C SER A 61 39.88 -1.21 -23.50
N ARG A 62 40.70 -2.04 -24.15
CA ARG A 62 42.09 -2.29 -23.74
C ARG A 62 43.00 -1.32 -24.51
N PRO A 63 43.89 -0.56 -23.86
CA PRO A 63 44.95 0.16 -24.55
C PRO A 63 46.10 -0.80 -24.90
N THR A 64 46.59 -0.71 -26.13
CA THR A 64 47.90 -1.22 -26.59
C THR A 64 48.95 -0.12 -26.51
#